data_AF-A0A8X8YKL8-F1
#
_entry.id   AF-A0A8X8YKL8-F1
#
_cell.length_a   1.000
_cell.length_b   1.000
_cell.length_c   1.000
_cell.angle_alpha   90.00
_cell.angle_beta   90.00
_cell.angle_gamma   90.00
#
_symmetry.space_group_name_H-M   'P 1'
#
loop_
_entity.id
_entity.type
_entity.pdbx_description
1 polymer ?
#
loop_
_entity_poly.entity_id
_entity_poly.type
_entity_poly.pdbx_seq_one_letter_code
_entity_poly.pdbx_strand_id
1 'polypeptide(L)'
;MFRNQYDTDVTTWSPAGRLFQVEYAMEAVKQGSAAIGLRSKTHVVLASVNKASSELSSHQKKIFKVDDHIGVAIAGLTADGRVLSRYMRNECINYSYTYESPLPVGRLVVQLADKAQNGNLAKYSTAFFENLMISSIHRSFYMLMAEASFVLSAKMQVCTQRSWKRPYGVGLLVGGLDESGAHLYYNCPSGNYFEYQAFAIGSRSQAAKTYLERKFESFMDSSREDLIKNALFALRETLQGEKMTSSICTISILGAGEAFHVLDQETVQRLINEFEVVGEEPPADEAAAPDAEAAAPGAAEGAAPDQGAAPMDI
;
A
#
# COMPACT_ATOMS: atom_id res chain seq x y z
N MET A 1 -25.83 -7.74 -18.54
CA MET A 1 -24.86 -7.41 -17.47
C MET A 1 -25.37 -8.03 -16.19
N PHE A 2 -24.65 -8.98 -15.59
CA PHE A 2 -25.08 -9.59 -14.33
C PHE A 2 -24.89 -8.58 -13.21
N ARG A 3 -25.99 -8.09 -12.64
CA ARG A 3 -25.98 -7.20 -11.48
C ARG A 3 -25.82 -8.06 -10.24
N ASN A 4 -24.75 -7.85 -9.50
CA ASN A 4 -24.56 -8.51 -8.21
C ASN A 4 -25.48 -7.83 -7.19
N GLN A 5 -26.11 -8.60 -6.30
CA GLN A 5 -27.05 -8.07 -5.30
C GLN A 5 -26.39 -7.80 -3.94
N TYR A 6 -25.14 -8.26 -3.76
CA TYR A 6 -24.39 -8.20 -2.51
C TYR A 6 -23.27 -7.14 -2.53
N ASP A 7 -23.27 -6.26 -3.52
CA ASP A 7 -22.15 -5.36 -3.80
C ASP A 7 -22.41 -3.89 -3.44
N THR A 8 -23.60 -3.54 -2.95
CA THR A 8 -23.99 -2.16 -2.65
C THR A 8 -23.44 -1.67 -1.32
N ASP A 9 -23.53 -2.50 -0.29
CA ASP A 9 -23.20 -2.13 1.09
C ASP A 9 -21.95 -2.84 1.60
N VAL A 10 -21.21 -2.17 2.49
CA VAL A 10 -20.00 -2.72 3.12
C VAL A 10 -20.31 -3.78 4.18
N THR A 11 -21.56 -3.81 4.68
CA THR A 11 -22.02 -4.73 5.73
C THR A 11 -22.61 -6.02 5.19
N THR A 12 -22.73 -6.15 3.86
CA THR A 12 -23.39 -7.27 3.21
C THR A 12 -22.37 -8.31 2.76
N TRP A 13 -22.43 -9.49 3.36
CA TRP A 13 -21.61 -10.62 2.95
C TRP A 13 -22.23 -11.34 1.75
N SER A 14 -21.40 -11.72 0.80
CA SER A 14 -21.82 -12.63 -0.27
C SER A 14 -21.97 -14.06 0.26
N PRO A 15 -22.74 -14.93 -0.43
CA PRO A 15 -22.85 -16.34 -0.07
C PRO A 15 -21.51 -17.10 -0.01
N ALA A 16 -20.49 -16.59 -0.71
CA ALA A 16 -19.13 -17.11 -0.70
C ALA A 16 -18.25 -16.57 0.45
N GLY A 17 -18.80 -15.76 1.37
CA GLY A 17 -18.05 -15.18 2.49
C GLY A 17 -17.11 -14.04 2.08
N ARG A 18 -17.42 -13.31 1.01
CA ARG A 18 -16.64 -12.16 0.51
C ARG A 18 -17.36 -10.83 0.70
N LEU A 19 -16.59 -9.76 0.87
CA LEU A 19 -17.06 -8.37 0.97
C LEU A 19 -16.63 -7.59 -0.27
N PHE A 20 -17.54 -7.45 -1.23
CA PHE A 20 -17.21 -6.85 -2.52
C PHE A 20 -16.81 -5.36 -2.43
N GLN A 21 -17.39 -4.59 -1.51
CA GLN A 21 -17.02 -3.18 -1.31
C GLN A 21 -15.55 -2.99 -0.87
N VAL A 22 -15.00 -3.91 -0.07
CA VAL A 22 -13.58 -3.88 0.33
C VAL A 22 -12.70 -4.27 -0.86
N GLU A 23 -13.11 -5.27 -1.64
CA GLU A 23 -12.38 -5.69 -2.84
C GLU A 23 -12.35 -4.59 -3.90
N TYR A 24 -13.45 -3.88 -4.10
CA TYR A 24 -13.49 -2.72 -5.01
C TYR A 24 -12.58 -1.59 -4.54
N ALA A 25 -12.48 -1.37 -3.23
CA ALA A 25 -11.52 -0.41 -2.68
C ALA A 25 -10.07 -0.85 -2.92
N MET A 26 -9.76 -2.15 -2.86
CA MET A 26 -8.45 -2.68 -3.22
C MET A 26 -8.14 -2.50 -4.72
N GLU A 27 -9.13 -2.69 -5.61
CA GLU A 27 -8.97 -2.41 -7.03
C GLU A 27 -8.76 -0.91 -7.32
N ALA A 28 -9.39 -0.02 -6.56
CA ALA A 28 -9.16 1.43 -6.67
C ALA A 28 -7.69 1.82 -6.38
N VAL A 29 -7.01 1.10 -5.48
CA VAL A 29 -5.57 1.32 -5.22
C VAL A 29 -4.75 1.00 -6.46
N LYS A 30 -5.07 -0.09 -7.18
CA LYS A 30 -4.38 -0.49 -8.42
C LYS A 30 -4.59 0.51 -9.56
N GLN A 31 -5.64 1.31 -9.53
CA GLN A 31 -5.86 2.38 -10.51
C GLN A 31 -5.03 3.64 -10.22
N GLY A 32 -4.59 3.83 -8.98
CA GLY A 32 -3.69 4.94 -8.62
C GLY A 32 -2.31 4.74 -9.25
N SER A 33 -1.60 5.81 -9.61
CA SER A 33 -0.27 5.64 -10.22
C SER A 33 0.76 5.10 -9.23
N ALA A 34 1.75 4.39 -9.76
CA ALA A 34 2.71 3.59 -8.99
C ALA A 34 3.43 4.37 -7.88
N ALA A 35 3.59 3.70 -6.73
CA ALA A 35 4.46 4.10 -5.64
C ALA A 35 5.25 2.89 -5.14
N ILE A 36 6.50 3.09 -4.80
CA ILE A 36 7.47 2.06 -4.44
C ILE A 36 8.13 2.46 -3.13
N GLY A 37 8.32 1.49 -2.26
CA GLY A 37 9.06 1.63 -1.01
C GLY A 37 10.14 0.58 -0.92
N LEU A 38 11.31 0.99 -0.46
CA LEU A 38 12.48 0.15 -0.24
C LEU A 38 13.10 0.50 1.10
N ARG A 39 13.55 -0.52 1.85
CA ARG A 39 14.32 -0.31 3.07
C ARG A 39 15.62 -1.10 3.05
N SER A 40 16.64 -0.47 3.61
CA SER A 40 17.91 -1.06 4.04
C SER A 40 17.87 -1.21 5.57
N LYS A 41 18.97 -1.62 6.20
CA LYS A 41 19.12 -1.58 7.66
C LYS A 41 19.05 -0.15 8.20
N THR A 42 19.54 0.82 7.42
CA THR A 42 19.80 2.20 7.90
C THR A 42 18.92 3.26 7.24
N HIS A 43 18.34 2.97 6.08
CA HIS A 43 17.61 3.95 5.27
C HIS A 43 16.32 3.36 4.70
N VAL A 44 15.33 4.23 4.50
CA VAL A 44 14.10 3.95 3.75
C VAL A 44 13.98 4.95 2.62
N VAL A 45 13.66 4.48 1.43
CA VAL A 45 13.36 5.32 0.26
C VAL A 45 11.95 5.03 -0.20
N LEU A 46 11.20 6.10 -0.42
CA LEU A 46 9.91 6.06 -1.08
C LEU A 46 10.02 6.79 -2.40
N ALA A 47 9.57 6.15 -3.48
CA ALA A 47 9.53 6.72 -4.81
C ALA A 47 8.11 6.63 -5.37
N SER A 48 7.68 7.63 -6.13
CA SER A 48 6.34 7.65 -6.72
C SER A 48 6.34 8.28 -8.11
N VAL A 49 5.48 7.74 -8.98
CA VAL A 49 5.17 8.33 -10.28
C VAL A 49 4.05 9.36 -10.09
N ASN A 50 4.35 10.62 -10.35
CA ASN A 50 3.42 11.72 -10.35
C ASN A 50 3.18 12.16 -11.79
N LYS A 51 2.13 11.62 -12.43
CA LYS A 51 1.75 12.03 -13.79
C LYS A 51 0.87 13.28 -13.73
N ALA A 52 1.26 14.34 -14.42
CA ALA A 52 0.40 15.52 -14.60
C ALA A 52 -0.75 15.17 -15.54
N SER A 53 -1.91 15.77 -15.33
CA SER A 53 -3.05 15.63 -16.22
C SER A 53 -2.83 16.32 -17.57
N SER A 54 -2.02 17.39 -17.58
CA SER A 54 -1.66 18.19 -18.74
C SER A 54 -0.35 18.92 -18.46
N GLU A 55 0.32 19.41 -19.51
CA GLU A 55 1.61 20.12 -19.40
C GLU A 55 1.56 21.36 -18.51
N LEU A 56 0.40 22.03 -18.47
CA LEU A 56 0.16 23.21 -17.63
C LEU A 56 -0.28 22.87 -16.21
N SER A 57 -0.55 21.60 -15.92
CA SER A 57 -1.07 21.16 -14.63
C SER A 57 0.07 20.81 -13.67
N SER A 58 -0.04 21.29 -12.44
CA SER A 58 0.86 20.87 -11.37
C SER A 58 0.61 19.42 -11.00
N HIS A 59 1.68 18.66 -10.85
CA HIS A 59 1.64 17.29 -10.36
C HIS A 59 1.05 17.22 -8.94
N GLN A 60 0.20 16.21 -8.68
CA GLN A 60 -0.32 15.97 -7.34
C GLN A 60 0.75 15.30 -6.48
N LYS A 61 1.04 15.87 -5.31
CA LYS A 61 1.94 15.27 -4.33
C LYS A 61 1.35 13.97 -3.79
N LYS A 62 2.12 12.88 -3.87
CA LYS A 62 1.76 11.57 -3.31
C LYS A 62 2.57 11.18 -2.09
N ILE A 63 3.73 11.79 -1.93
CA ILE A 63 4.60 11.57 -0.80
C ILE A 63 4.37 12.72 0.18
N PHE A 64 4.08 12.37 1.43
CA PHE A 64 3.81 13.30 2.51
C PHE A 64 4.74 13.01 3.68
N LYS A 65 5.43 14.06 4.15
CA LYS A 65 6.09 14.04 5.46
C LYS A 65 5.04 13.92 6.56
N VAL A 66 5.16 12.92 7.42
CA VAL A 66 4.30 12.78 8.61
C VAL A 66 5.02 13.36 9.82
N ASP A 67 6.26 12.93 10.02
CA ASP A 67 7.14 13.41 11.08
C ASP A 67 8.58 13.47 10.55
N ASP A 68 9.54 13.86 11.38
CA ASP A 68 10.97 13.86 11.02
C ASP A 68 11.51 12.46 10.76
N HIS A 69 10.98 11.44 11.44
CA HIS A 69 11.37 10.04 11.29
C HIS A 69 10.35 9.18 10.52
N ILE A 70 9.27 9.77 9.98
CA ILE A 70 8.19 9.03 9.28
C ILE A 70 7.72 9.75 8.02
N GLY A 71 7.68 9.00 6.92
CA GLY A 71 7.13 9.40 5.64
C GLY A 71 6.06 8.44 5.12
N VAL A 72 5.15 8.97 4.29
CA VAL A 72 4.09 8.16 3.68
C VAL A 72 4.00 8.44 2.19
N ALA A 73 3.93 7.38 1.39
CA ALA A 73 3.55 7.43 -0.02
C ALA A 73 2.16 6.82 -0.21
N ILE A 74 1.31 7.46 -1.02
CA ILE A 74 -0.08 7.04 -1.26
C ILE A 74 -0.30 6.55 -2.69
N ALA A 75 -1.16 5.55 -2.86
CA ALA A 75 -1.75 5.21 -4.16
C ALA A 75 -3.26 4.96 -4.03
N GLY A 76 -4.03 5.40 -5.03
CA GLY A 76 -5.49 5.38 -5.02
C GLY A 76 -6.09 6.77 -4.80
N LEU A 77 -7.16 6.87 -4.02
CA LEU A 77 -7.89 8.11 -3.77
C LEU A 77 -7.06 9.08 -2.91
N THR A 78 -6.58 10.17 -3.52
CA THR A 78 -5.72 11.15 -2.84
C THR A 78 -6.42 11.92 -1.71
N ALA A 79 -7.75 12.04 -1.77
CA ALA A 79 -8.55 12.64 -0.69
C ALA A 79 -8.46 11.80 0.60
N ASP A 80 -8.61 10.49 0.49
CA ASP A 80 -8.51 9.56 1.61
C ASP A 80 -7.08 9.52 2.17
N GLY A 81 -6.08 9.49 1.28
CA GLY A 81 -4.67 9.54 1.66
C GLY A 81 -4.32 10.79 2.47
N ARG A 82 -4.89 11.96 2.13
CA ARG A 82 -4.71 13.20 2.92
C ARG A 82 -5.36 13.12 4.30
N VAL A 83 -6.54 12.51 4.42
CA VAL A 83 -7.20 12.33 5.71
C VAL A 83 -6.36 11.43 6.62
N LEU A 84 -5.86 10.32 6.09
CA LEU A 84 -5.01 9.40 6.85
C LEU A 84 -3.65 10.02 7.19
N SER A 85 -3.04 10.74 6.26
CA SER A 85 -1.78 11.47 6.52
C SER A 85 -1.95 12.52 7.63
N ARG A 86 -3.06 13.27 7.64
CA ARG A 86 -3.36 14.24 8.70
C ARG A 86 -3.60 13.55 10.04
N TYR A 87 -4.29 12.40 10.04
CA TYR A 87 -4.47 11.60 11.24
C TYR A 87 -3.13 11.15 11.82
N MET A 88 -2.24 10.57 10.99
CA MET A 88 -0.92 10.13 11.44
C MET A 88 -0.08 11.28 12.00
N ARG A 89 -0.09 12.44 11.35
CA ARG A 89 0.61 13.64 11.87
C ARG A 89 0.13 14.01 13.27
N ASN A 90 -1.18 13.97 13.49
CA ASN A 90 -1.75 14.30 14.78
C ASN A 90 -1.36 13.28 15.86
N GLU A 91 -1.34 11.99 15.53
CA GLU A 91 -0.89 10.95 16.46
C GLU A 91 0.60 11.07 16.79
N CYS A 92 1.46 11.38 15.82
CA CYS A 92 2.88 11.63 16.07
C CYS A 92 3.10 12.84 16.98
N ILE A 93 2.43 13.96 16.70
CA ILE A 93 2.52 15.18 17.53
C ILE A 93 2.01 14.92 18.94
N ASN A 94 0.88 14.23 19.09
CA ASN A 94 0.33 13.89 20.40
C ASN A 94 1.28 13.00 21.21
N TYR A 95 1.88 12.01 20.56
CA TYR A 95 2.82 11.11 21.20
C TYR A 95 4.10 11.83 21.63
N SER A 96 4.68 12.62 20.73
CA SER A 96 5.86 13.45 21.03
C SER A 96 5.56 14.46 22.15
N TYR A 97 4.39 15.07 22.16
CA TYR A 97 3.97 15.99 23.23
C TYR A 97 3.80 15.30 24.58
N THR A 98 3.28 14.06 24.60
CA THR A 98 2.96 13.34 25.85
C THR A 98 4.16 12.61 26.44
N TYR A 99 4.99 12.02 25.59
CA TYR A 99 6.08 11.13 25.98
C TYR A 99 7.47 11.70 25.68
N GLU A 100 7.56 12.90 25.10
CA GLU A 100 8.82 13.57 24.71
C GLU A 100 9.74 12.69 23.86
N SER A 101 9.16 11.78 23.07
CA SER A 101 9.86 10.75 22.30
C SER A 101 9.18 10.57 20.93
N PRO A 102 9.93 10.26 19.85
CA PRO A 102 9.33 9.96 18.55
C PRO A 102 8.46 8.70 18.61
N LEU A 103 7.33 8.72 17.90
CA LEU A 103 6.38 7.60 17.88
C LEU A 103 6.96 6.39 17.12
N PRO A 104 7.07 5.18 17.73
CA PRO A 104 7.54 4.00 17.01
C PRO A 104 6.64 3.66 15.81
N VAL A 105 7.26 3.29 14.70
CA VAL A 105 6.56 3.11 13.41
C VAL A 105 5.51 2.01 13.50
N GLY A 106 5.86 0.87 14.13
CA GLY A 106 4.94 -0.25 14.32
C GLY A 106 3.68 0.14 15.10
N ARG A 107 3.81 1.02 16.12
CA ARG A 107 2.66 1.50 16.91
C ARG A 107 1.75 2.39 16.07
N LEU A 108 2.33 3.29 15.28
CA LEU A 108 1.56 4.18 14.39
C LEU A 108 0.76 3.38 13.35
N VAL A 109 1.35 2.33 12.79
CA VAL A 109 0.70 1.49 11.77
C VAL A 109 -0.45 0.68 12.35
N VAL A 110 -0.33 0.19 13.58
CA VAL A 110 -1.46 -0.45 14.30
C VAL A 110 -2.60 0.55 14.51
N GLN A 111 -2.31 1.77 14.97
CA GLN A 111 -3.32 2.81 15.14
C GLN A 111 -3.96 3.23 13.80
N LEU A 112 -3.21 3.17 12.71
CA LEU A 112 -3.69 3.44 11.36
C LEU A 112 -4.59 2.30 10.85
N ALA A 113 -4.24 1.04 11.12
CA ALA A 113 -5.06 -0.12 10.82
C ALA A 113 -6.39 -0.06 11.59
N ASP A 114 -6.33 0.21 12.90
CA ASP A 114 -7.51 0.45 13.73
C ASP A 114 -8.34 1.61 13.19
N LYS A 115 -7.71 2.65 12.64
CA LYS A 115 -8.40 3.79 12.05
C LYS A 115 -9.11 3.43 10.75
N ALA A 116 -8.43 2.70 9.88
CA ALA A 116 -8.97 2.19 8.63
C ALA A 116 -10.17 1.28 8.90
N GLN A 117 -10.07 0.48 9.97
CA GLN A 117 -11.06 -0.49 10.38
C GLN A 117 -12.26 0.11 11.14
N ASN A 118 -12.03 1.11 11.99
CA ASN A 118 -13.09 1.68 12.83
C ASN A 118 -13.79 2.88 12.20
N GLY A 119 -13.21 3.45 11.13
CA GLY A 119 -13.68 4.67 10.47
C GLY A 119 -13.97 5.78 11.48
N ASN A 120 -13.00 6.64 11.80
CA ASN A 120 -13.18 7.86 12.63
C ASN A 120 -14.21 7.70 13.79
N LEU A 121 -13.91 6.89 14.81
CA LEU A 121 -14.66 6.86 16.06
C LEU A 121 -13.72 6.68 17.26
N ALA A 122 -12.85 7.65 17.47
CA ALA A 122 -12.08 7.80 18.70
C ALA A 122 -12.23 9.22 19.24
N LYS A 123 -13.47 9.69 19.38
CA LYS A 123 -13.79 10.89 20.17
C LYS A 123 -15.02 10.77 21.09
N TYR A 124 -15.75 9.65 21.05
CA TYR A 124 -16.99 9.50 21.84
C TYR A 124 -17.13 8.18 22.61
N SER A 125 -16.11 7.31 22.65
CA SER A 125 -16.21 6.03 23.36
C SER A 125 -15.46 5.97 24.69
N THR A 126 -14.60 6.95 25.00
CA THR A 126 -13.91 7.00 26.32
C THR A 126 -14.75 7.69 27.39
N ALA A 127 -15.79 8.45 27.02
CA ALA A 127 -16.67 9.13 27.98
C ALA A 127 -17.77 8.24 28.57
N PHE A 128 -17.89 6.97 28.17
CA PHE A 128 -18.94 6.06 28.67
C PHE A 128 -18.44 5.04 29.70
N PHE A 129 -17.12 4.98 29.95
CA PHE A 129 -16.51 4.02 30.89
C PHE A 129 -15.91 4.65 32.15
N GLU A 130 -16.04 5.97 32.35
CA GLU A 130 -15.61 6.63 33.60
C GLU A 130 -16.65 6.57 34.74
N ASN A 131 -17.84 6.01 34.52
CA ASN A 131 -18.94 6.07 35.51
C ASN A 131 -19.37 4.72 36.12
N LEU A 132 -18.48 3.73 36.17
CA LEU A 132 -18.75 2.51 36.93
C LEU A 132 -17.53 2.00 37.70
N MET A 133 -16.95 2.88 38.52
CA MET A 133 -16.20 2.46 39.71
C MET A 133 -17.19 2.33 40.86
N ILE A 134 -17.60 1.10 41.21
CA ILE A 134 -17.82 0.62 42.59
C ILE A 134 -18.01 -0.92 42.57
N SER A 135 -17.15 -1.57 43.34
CA SER A 135 -17.24 -2.92 43.94
C SER A 135 -16.54 -4.11 43.25
N SER A 136 -15.55 -4.59 44.02
CA SER A 136 -15.14 -5.99 44.22
C SER A 136 -13.95 -6.56 43.41
N ILE A 137 -12.84 -6.68 44.14
CA ILE A 137 -11.44 -6.93 43.76
C ILE A 137 -11.13 -8.43 43.53
N HIS A 138 -12.01 -9.24 42.93
CA HIS A 138 -11.68 -10.69 42.75
C HIS A 138 -12.04 -11.31 41.41
N ARG A 139 -12.06 -10.52 40.34
CA ARG A 139 -12.24 -11.02 38.96
C ARG A 139 -11.21 -10.52 37.95
N SER A 140 -10.13 -9.89 38.43
CA SER A 140 -9.30 -8.97 37.63
C SER A 140 -8.23 -9.62 36.75
N PHE A 141 -7.97 -10.93 36.84
CA PHE A 141 -6.88 -11.54 36.04
C PHE A 141 -7.37 -12.30 34.81
N TYR A 142 -8.49 -13.02 34.91
CA TYR A 142 -9.08 -13.74 33.76
C TYR A 142 -9.97 -12.86 32.88
N MET A 143 -10.57 -11.81 33.46
CA MET A 143 -11.42 -10.88 32.71
C MET A 143 -10.58 -9.93 31.83
N LEU A 144 -9.35 -9.58 32.23
CA LEU A 144 -8.47 -8.72 31.43
C LEU A 144 -7.97 -9.39 30.14
N MET A 145 -7.74 -10.71 30.17
CA MET A 145 -7.32 -11.47 28.98
C MET A 145 -8.51 -11.80 28.07
N ALA A 146 -9.68 -12.09 28.64
CA ALA A 146 -10.91 -12.30 27.87
C ALA A 146 -11.45 -11.00 27.26
N GLU A 147 -11.35 -9.87 27.96
CA GLU A 147 -11.67 -8.55 27.43
C GLU A 147 -10.62 -8.09 26.42
N ALA A 148 -9.33 -8.37 26.60
CA ALA A 148 -8.33 -8.11 25.56
C ALA A 148 -8.65 -8.92 24.29
N SER A 149 -9.03 -10.19 24.41
CA SER A 149 -9.41 -11.02 23.25
C SER A 149 -10.76 -10.61 22.62
N PHE A 150 -11.73 -10.16 23.41
CA PHE A 150 -13.03 -9.67 22.93
C PHE A 150 -12.92 -8.27 22.33
N VAL A 151 -12.10 -7.39 22.90
CA VAL A 151 -11.80 -6.05 22.36
C VAL A 151 -10.92 -6.16 21.11
N LEU A 152 -10.01 -7.13 21.05
CA LEU A 152 -9.21 -7.43 19.85
C LEU A 152 -10.09 -8.04 18.75
N SER A 153 -10.96 -8.99 19.08
CA SER A 153 -11.93 -9.59 18.14
C SER A 153 -12.99 -8.59 17.66
N ALA A 154 -13.49 -7.71 18.55
CA ALA A 154 -14.43 -6.65 18.19
C ALA A 154 -13.75 -5.50 17.45
N LYS A 155 -12.46 -5.17 17.72
CA LYS A 155 -11.68 -4.21 16.91
C LYS A 155 -11.40 -4.75 15.52
N MET A 156 -11.08 -6.04 15.41
CA MET A 156 -10.78 -6.73 14.15
C MET A 156 -12.01 -6.92 13.23
N GLN A 157 -13.20 -6.39 13.57
CA GLN A 157 -14.44 -6.63 12.81
C GLN A 157 -15.38 -5.41 12.69
N VAL A 158 -14.89 -4.17 12.81
CA VAL A 158 -15.77 -2.97 12.77
C VAL A 158 -16.17 -2.53 11.35
N CYS A 159 -15.34 -2.80 10.33
CA CYS A 159 -15.65 -2.45 8.93
C CYS A 159 -16.82 -3.24 8.31
N THR A 160 -17.30 -4.31 8.94
CA THR A 160 -18.47 -5.09 8.47
C THR A 160 -19.78 -4.73 9.16
N GLN A 161 -19.78 -3.78 10.09
CA GLN A 161 -20.93 -3.53 10.96
C GLN A 161 -21.56 -2.13 10.85
N ARG A 162 -21.02 -1.21 10.05
CA ARG A 162 -21.55 0.16 9.92
C ARG A 162 -21.82 0.59 8.47
N SER A 163 -23.10 0.58 8.09
CA SER A 163 -23.57 0.90 6.73
C SER A 163 -23.26 2.32 6.25
N TRP A 164 -23.18 3.34 7.13
CA TRP A 164 -22.99 4.74 6.73
C TRP A 164 -21.55 5.13 6.33
N LYS A 165 -20.55 4.25 6.48
CA LYS A 165 -19.15 4.57 6.14
C LYS A 165 -18.62 3.65 5.05
N ARG A 166 -17.86 4.23 4.11
CA ARG A 166 -17.15 3.49 3.07
C ARG A 166 -15.71 3.15 3.51
N PRO A 167 -15.12 2.05 3.00
CA PRO A 167 -13.69 1.79 3.12
C PRO A 167 -12.86 2.94 2.51
N TYR A 168 -11.64 3.09 3.00
CA TYR A 168 -10.67 4.01 2.43
C TYR A 168 -10.14 3.41 1.11
N GLY A 169 -10.30 4.13 0.00
CA GLY A 169 -9.85 3.67 -1.32
C GLY A 169 -8.39 4.01 -1.60
N VAL A 170 -7.52 3.89 -0.59
CA VAL A 170 -6.11 4.28 -0.66
C VAL A 170 -5.23 3.20 -0.02
N GLY A 171 -4.15 2.86 -0.69
CA GLY A 171 -3.04 2.07 -0.14
C GLY A 171 -1.94 3.02 0.31
N LEU A 172 -1.37 2.75 1.48
CA LEU A 172 -0.31 3.57 2.07
C LEU A 172 0.96 2.74 2.20
N LEU A 173 2.07 3.30 1.72
CA LEU A 173 3.42 2.85 2.08
C LEU A 173 3.94 3.79 3.16
N VAL A 174 4.09 3.28 4.37
CA VAL A 174 4.62 4.02 5.52
C VAL A 174 6.07 3.61 5.71
N GLY A 175 6.98 4.53 5.44
CA GLY A 175 8.41 4.36 5.69
C GLY A 175 8.78 5.12 6.96
N GLY A 176 9.51 4.47 7.87
CA GLY A 176 9.93 5.11 9.11
C GLY A 176 11.23 4.52 9.66
N LEU A 177 11.87 5.29 10.55
CA LEU A 177 13.08 4.91 11.25
C LEU A 177 12.77 4.98 12.74
N ASP A 178 13.00 3.90 13.44
CA ASP A 178 12.90 3.85 14.89
C ASP A 178 14.19 3.28 15.49
N GLU A 179 14.17 3.00 16.80
CA GLU A 179 15.31 2.44 17.53
C GLU A 179 15.69 1.03 17.04
N SER A 180 14.73 0.26 16.50
CA SER A 180 14.99 -1.06 15.92
C SER A 180 15.55 -1.00 14.51
N GLY A 181 15.33 0.12 13.80
CA GLY A 181 15.96 0.42 12.52
C GLY A 181 14.95 0.95 11.51
N ALA A 182 15.25 0.70 10.24
CA ALA A 182 14.40 1.13 9.13
C ALA A 182 13.25 0.13 8.90
N HIS A 183 12.03 0.66 8.88
CA HIS A 183 10.79 -0.09 8.69
C HIS A 183 10.00 0.44 7.50
N LEU A 184 9.37 -0.49 6.78
CA LEU A 184 8.49 -0.21 5.65
C LEU A 184 7.22 -1.03 5.81
N TYR A 185 6.10 -0.35 6.00
CA TYR A 185 4.79 -0.97 6.14
C TYR A 185 3.90 -0.64 4.96
N TYR A 186 3.18 -1.64 4.46
CA TYR A 186 2.07 -1.47 3.55
C TYR A 186 0.76 -1.59 4.32
N ASN A 187 -0.08 -0.57 4.24
CA ASN A 187 -1.45 -0.60 4.76
C ASN A 187 -2.43 -0.72 3.58
N CYS A 188 -3.27 -1.75 3.63
CA CYS A 188 -4.28 -2.05 2.65
C CYS A 188 -5.64 -1.43 3.06
N PRO A 189 -6.50 -1.02 2.11
CA PRO A 189 -7.90 -0.65 2.35
C PRO A 189 -8.70 -1.58 3.26
N SER A 190 -8.33 -2.88 3.32
CA SER A 190 -8.97 -3.88 4.17
C SER A 190 -8.69 -3.70 5.66
N GLY A 191 -7.79 -2.80 6.04
CA GLY A 191 -7.28 -2.64 7.42
C GLY A 191 -6.09 -3.55 7.73
N ASN A 192 -5.71 -4.44 6.81
CA ASN A 192 -4.51 -5.25 6.98
C ASN A 192 -3.25 -4.41 6.77
N TYR A 193 -2.23 -4.67 7.58
CA TYR A 193 -0.90 -4.09 7.41
C TYR A 193 0.16 -5.18 7.41
N PHE A 194 1.21 -4.97 6.63
CA PHE A 194 2.30 -5.91 6.49
C PHE A 194 3.63 -5.15 6.45
N GLU A 195 4.64 -5.69 7.11
CA GLU A 195 6.00 -5.19 7.01
C GLU A 195 6.70 -5.83 5.80
N TYR A 196 7.31 -5.01 4.97
CA TYR A 196 8.04 -5.44 3.77
C TYR A 196 9.48 -4.92 3.79
N GLN A 197 10.37 -5.57 3.06
CA GLN A 197 11.68 -5.00 2.73
C GLN A 197 11.59 -4.09 1.50
N ALA A 198 10.77 -4.51 0.54
CA ALA A 198 10.54 -3.84 -0.71
C ALA A 198 9.08 -4.08 -1.11
N PHE A 199 8.35 -3.04 -1.48
CA PHE A 199 6.99 -3.21 -1.97
C PHE A 199 6.61 -2.11 -2.96
N ALA A 200 5.75 -2.45 -3.92
CA ALA A 200 5.19 -1.52 -4.88
C ALA A 200 3.66 -1.60 -4.87
N ILE A 201 3.02 -0.44 -4.96
CA ILE A 201 1.56 -0.27 -5.01
C ILE A 201 1.18 0.57 -6.22
N GLY A 202 -0.09 0.51 -6.63
CA GLY A 202 -0.61 1.26 -7.77
C GLY A 202 -0.56 0.49 -9.09
N SER A 203 -0.79 1.23 -10.17
CA SER A 203 -0.91 0.71 -11.52
C SER A 203 0.41 0.16 -12.00
N ARG A 204 0.35 -1.03 -12.61
CA ARG A 204 1.54 -1.77 -13.12
C ARG A 204 2.63 -2.01 -12.06
N SER A 205 2.28 -1.99 -10.77
CA SER A 205 3.22 -2.31 -9.69
C SER A 205 3.76 -3.75 -9.77
N GLN A 206 3.11 -4.65 -10.51
CA GLN A 206 3.58 -6.02 -10.68
C GLN A 206 4.96 -6.10 -11.36
N ALA A 207 5.23 -5.27 -12.39
CA ALA A 207 6.54 -5.24 -13.04
C ALA A 207 7.65 -4.78 -12.09
N ALA A 208 7.36 -3.77 -11.27
CA ALA A 208 8.25 -3.34 -10.19
C ALA A 208 8.49 -4.47 -9.17
N LYS A 209 7.43 -5.18 -8.73
CA LYS A 209 7.58 -6.29 -7.78
C LYS A 209 8.50 -7.38 -8.33
N THR A 210 8.35 -7.78 -9.59
CA THR A 210 9.23 -8.78 -10.21
C THR A 210 10.68 -8.33 -10.24
N TYR A 211 10.97 -7.04 -10.43
CA TYR A 211 12.32 -6.52 -10.28
C TYR A 211 12.81 -6.58 -8.82
N LEU A 212 11.98 -6.16 -7.88
CA LEU A 212 12.32 -6.13 -6.46
C LEU A 212 12.55 -7.53 -5.88
N GLU A 213 11.76 -8.52 -6.30
CA GLU A 213 11.91 -9.92 -5.93
C GLU A 213 13.26 -10.49 -6.37
N ARG A 214 13.74 -10.15 -7.57
CA ARG A 214 15.06 -10.58 -8.08
C ARG A 214 16.23 -10.04 -7.28
N LYS A 215 16.10 -8.85 -6.67
CA LYS A 215 17.17 -8.19 -5.90
C LYS A 215 16.96 -8.19 -4.39
N PHE A 216 15.98 -8.97 -3.90
CA PHE A 216 15.51 -8.93 -2.52
C PHE A 216 16.62 -9.04 -1.46
N GLU A 217 17.56 -9.98 -1.64
CA GLU A 217 18.63 -10.24 -0.68
C GLU A 217 19.61 -9.07 -0.53
N SER A 218 19.78 -8.27 -1.58
CA SER A 218 20.77 -7.19 -1.62
C SER A 218 20.34 -5.91 -0.87
N PHE A 219 19.04 -5.74 -0.59
CA PHE A 219 18.52 -4.46 -0.11
C PHE A 219 18.95 -4.12 1.32
N MET A 220 19.10 -5.12 2.18
CA MET A 220 19.43 -4.88 3.61
C MET A 220 20.86 -4.35 3.80
N ASP A 221 21.79 -4.73 2.92
CA ASP A 221 23.20 -4.30 2.97
C ASP A 221 23.51 -3.15 2.01
N SER A 222 22.51 -2.71 1.22
CA SER A 222 22.67 -1.63 0.26
C SER A 222 22.91 -0.28 0.94
N SER A 223 23.78 0.52 0.31
CA SER A 223 24.00 1.92 0.66
C SER A 223 22.80 2.80 0.27
N ARG A 224 22.77 4.04 0.77
CA ARG A 224 21.73 5.03 0.42
C ARG A 224 21.59 5.20 -1.09
N GLU A 225 22.71 5.33 -1.81
CA GLU A 225 22.72 5.61 -3.25
C GLU A 225 22.28 4.40 -4.06
N ASP A 226 22.73 3.20 -3.70
CA ASP A 226 22.31 1.95 -4.37
C ASP A 226 20.82 1.70 -4.18
N LEU A 227 20.28 2.03 -3.02
CA LEU A 227 18.87 1.86 -2.73
C LEU A 227 18.00 2.83 -3.55
N ILE A 228 18.47 4.07 -3.76
CA ILE A 228 17.83 5.02 -4.68
C ILE A 228 17.90 4.52 -6.13
N LYS A 229 19.06 3.98 -6.57
CA LYS A 229 19.23 3.40 -7.90
C LYS A 229 18.26 2.25 -8.15
N ASN A 230 18.12 1.34 -7.18
CA ASN A 230 17.14 0.25 -7.24
C ASN A 230 15.68 0.78 -7.24
N ALA A 231 15.38 1.84 -6.48
CA ALA A 231 14.06 2.49 -6.49
C ALA A 231 13.71 3.05 -7.87
N LEU A 232 14.67 3.74 -8.50
CA LEU A 232 14.53 4.33 -9.83
C LEU A 232 14.34 3.25 -10.90
N PHE A 233 15.12 2.16 -10.84
CA PHE A 233 14.96 1.05 -11.78
C PHE A 233 13.57 0.41 -11.65
N ALA A 234 13.14 0.11 -10.42
CA ALA A 234 11.81 -0.43 -10.17
C ALA A 234 10.71 0.51 -10.69
N LEU A 235 10.89 1.82 -10.55
CA LEU A 235 9.94 2.83 -11.05
C LEU A 235 9.89 2.88 -12.57
N ARG A 236 11.04 2.75 -13.23
CA ARG A 236 11.15 2.70 -14.70
C ARG A 236 10.36 1.54 -15.28
N GLU A 237 10.42 0.36 -14.68
CA GLU A 237 9.64 -0.82 -15.11
C GLU A 237 8.12 -0.59 -15.03
N THR A 238 7.67 0.38 -14.22
CA THR A 238 6.24 0.77 -14.17
C THR A 238 5.84 1.77 -15.24
N LEU A 239 6.78 2.46 -15.89
CA LEU A 239 6.51 3.43 -16.96
C LEU A 239 6.26 2.74 -18.29
N GLN A 240 5.43 3.35 -19.14
CA GLN A 240 4.90 2.74 -20.37
C GLN A 240 5.75 3.10 -21.61
N GLY A 241 7.07 2.99 -21.49
CA GLY A 241 8.01 3.51 -22.51
C GLY A 241 8.17 5.03 -22.49
N GLU A 242 7.56 5.73 -21.53
CA GLU A 242 7.83 7.16 -21.26
C GLU A 242 9.20 7.31 -20.60
N LYS A 243 10.00 8.28 -21.05
CA LYS A 243 11.28 8.59 -20.40
C LYS A 243 11.04 9.14 -19.00
N MET A 244 11.84 8.68 -18.05
CA MET A 244 11.75 9.14 -16.66
C MET A 244 12.35 10.54 -16.56
N THR A 245 11.52 11.54 -16.25
CA THR A 245 11.96 12.93 -16.03
C THR A 245 11.76 13.31 -14.56
N SER A 246 12.54 14.29 -14.08
CA SER A 246 12.41 14.88 -12.73
C SER A 246 11.02 15.45 -12.39
N SER A 247 10.21 15.81 -13.39
CA SER A 247 8.83 16.27 -13.20
C SER A 247 7.86 15.15 -12.82
N ILE A 248 8.10 13.95 -13.35
CA ILE A 248 7.24 12.78 -13.18
C ILE A 248 7.63 11.99 -11.93
N CYS A 249 8.93 11.95 -11.60
CA CYS A 249 9.43 11.19 -10.46
C CYS A 249 9.49 12.04 -9.19
N THR A 250 9.06 11.48 -8.07
CA THR A 250 9.32 12.08 -6.76
C THR A 250 9.88 11.02 -5.82
N ILE A 251 10.99 11.35 -5.19
CA ILE A 251 11.75 10.48 -4.30
C ILE A 251 11.87 11.18 -2.96
N SER A 252 11.70 10.43 -1.87
CA SER A 252 12.01 10.86 -0.52
C SER A 252 12.90 9.86 0.16
N ILE A 253 13.81 10.37 0.98
CA ILE A 253 14.76 9.57 1.75
C ILE A 253 14.50 9.80 3.23
N LEU A 254 14.68 8.73 3.98
CA LEU A 254 14.79 8.73 5.43
C LEU A 254 16.00 7.88 5.81
N GLY A 255 16.84 8.34 6.73
CA GLY A 255 18.08 7.65 7.08
C GLY A 255 18.55 7.88 8.50
N ALA A 256 19.46 7.02 8.96
CA ALA A 256 20.18 7.24 10.21
C ALA A 256 21.01 8.54 10.11
N GLY A 257 20.55 9.60 10.78
CA GLY A 257 21.16 10.94 10.75
C GLY A 257 20.57 11.89 9.70
N GLU A 258 19.58 11.45 8.92
CA GLU A 258 18.92 12.28 7.90
C GLU A 258 17.40 12.21 8.08
N ALA A 259 16.81 13.33 8.51
CA ALA A 259 15.36 13.45 8.67
C ALA A 259 14.63 13.31 7.32
N PHE A 260 13.36 12.90 7.39
CA PHE A 260 12.52 12.74 6.22
C PHE A 260 12.47 14.04 5.42
N HIS A 261 12.95 13.96 4.18
CA HIS A 261 12.87 15.03 3.22
C HIS A 261 12.62 14.47 1.81
N VAL A 262 11.99 15.30 0.98
CA VAL A 262 11.74 15.00 -0.43
C VAL A 262 12.89 15.61 -1.22
N LEU A 263 13.47 14.83 -2.14
CA LEU A 263 14.58 15.31 -2.97
C LEU A 263 14.12 16.39 -3.94
N ASP A 264 14.99 17.38 -4.13
CA ASP A 264 14.78 18.44 -5.13
C ASP A 264 14.86 17.90 -6.55
N GLN A 265 14.13 18.55 -7.46
CA GLN A 265 14.04 18.14 -8.87
C GLN A 265 15.40 18.11 -9.56
N GLU A 266 16.31 19.02 -9.21
CA GLU A 266 17.67 19.05 -9.75
C GLU A 266 18.47 17.80 -9.35
N THR A 267 18.40 17.42 -8.07
CA THR A 267 19.08 16.23 -7.54
C THR A 267 18.52 14.96 -8.17
N VAL A 268 17.20 14.87 -8.32
CA VAL A 268 16.55 13.76 -9.01
C VAL A 268 16.99 13.69 -10.46
N GLN A 269 17.11 14.82 -11.16
CA GLN A 269 17.57 14.84 -12.55
C GLN A 269 19.04 14.39 -12.67
N ARG A 270 19.91 14.79 -11.74
CA ARG A 270 21.31 14.32 -11.70
C ARG A 270 21.38 12.80 -11.53
N LEU A 271 20.59 12.24 -10.62
CA LEU A 271 20.51 10.80 -10.38
C LEU A 271 19.96 10.04 -11.59
N ILE A 272 18.97 10.62 -12.29
CA ILE A 272 18.44 10.04 -13.54
C ILE A 272 19.51 10.07 -14.64
N ASN A 273 20.25 11.17 -14.79
CA ASN A 273 21.29 11.28 -15.81
C ASN A 273 22.44 10.31 -15.54
N GLU A 274 22.87 10.14 -14.28
CA GLU A 274 23.85 9.12 -13.88
C GLU A 274 23.33 7.71 -14.20
N PHE A 275 22.03 7.49 -14.05
CA PHE A 275 21.36 6.23 -14.37
C PHE A 275 21.26 5.94 -15.88
N GLU A 276 21.00 6.95 -16.74
CA GLU A 276 20.93 6.76 -18.20
C GLU A 276 22.27 6.34 -18.81
N VAL A 277 23.40 6.72 -18.20
CA VAL A 277 24.76 6.35 -18.67
C VAL A 277 25.10 4.88 -18.38
N VAL A 278 24.48 4.26 -17.38
CA VAL A 278 24.67 2.84 -17.03
C VAL A 278 23.69 1.92 -17.80
N GLY A 279 22.77 2.51 -18.56
CA GLY A 279 21.74 1.83 -19.34
C GLY A 279 22.22 1.25 -20.66
N GLU A 280 23.29 0.46 -20.67
CA GLU A 280 23.62 -0.41 -21.81
C GLU A 280 24.27 -1.73 -21.35
N GLU A 281 23.60 -2.44 -20.44
CA GLU A 281 23.76 -3.90 -20.35
C GLU A 281 22.37 -4.55 -20.24
N PRO A 282 21.82 -5.11 -21.32
CA PRO A 282 20.72 -6.04 -21.20
C PRO A 282 21.19 -7.28 -20.42
N PRO A 283 20.39 -7.82 -19.49
CA PRO A 283 20.71 -9.11 -18.88
C PRO A 283 20.79 -10.19 -19.97
N ALA A 284 21.93 -10.87 -20.03
CA ALA A 284 22.31 -11.84 -21.05
C ALA A 284 21.57 -13.20 -20.96
N ASP A 285 20.29 -13.23 -20.60
CA ASP A 285 19.56 -14.49 -20.35
C ASP A 285 18.16 -14.58 -21.00
N GLU A 286 17.88 -13.82 -22.06
CA GLU A 286 16.69 -14.03 -22.91
C GLU A 286 17.02 -14.06 -24.41
N ALA A 287 18.06 -14.79 -24.78
CA ALA A 287 18.30 -15.19 -26.17
C ALA A 287 18.01 -16.68 -26.35
N ALA A 288 16.74 -17.06 -26.48
CA ALA A 288 16.25 -18.17 -27.33
C ALA A 288 14.76 -18.48 -27.09
N ALA A 289 13.87 -17.77 -27.79
CA ALA A 289 12.63 -18.35 -28.30
C ALA A 289 12.20 -17.55 -29.54
N PRO A 290 12.21 -18.14 -30.75
CA PRO A 290 11.80 -17.42 -31.95
C PRO A 290 10.28 -17.26 -32.02
N ASP A 291 9.86 -16.05 -32.36
CA ASP A 291 8.50 -15.69 -32.73
C ASP A 291 8.01 -16.54 -33.92
N ALA A 292 6.79 -17.04 -33.81
CA ALA A 292 6.00 -17.48 -34.95
C ALA A 292 4.59 -16.92 -34.79
N GLU A 293 4.39 -15.72 -35.34
CA GLU A 293 3.09 -15.12 -35.60
C GLU A 293 2.65 -15.54 -37.01
N ALA A 294 1.49 -16.19 -37.14
CA ALA A 294 0.77 -16.26 -38.42
C ALA A 294 -0.73 -16.48 -38.17
N ALA A 295 -1.49 -15.43 -38.47
CA ALA A 295 -2.95 -15.39 -38.53
C ALA A 295 -3.52 -16.26 -39.67
N ALA A 296 -4.77 -16.74 -39.49
CA ALA A 296 -5.69 -16.98 -40.61
C ALA A 296 -7.18 -17.10 -40.16
N PRO A 297 -8.15 -16.85 -41.06
CA PRO A 297 -9.55 -16.47 -40.78
C PRO A 297 -10.57 -17.61 -40.98
N GLY A 298 -11.88 -17.31 -40.86
CA GLY A 298 -12.95 -18.29 -40.62
C GLY A 298 -13.74 -18.89 -41.81
N ALA A 299 -14.79 -19.63 -41.40
CA ALA A 299 -16.02 -20.09 -42.05
C ALA A 299 -16.08 -21.38 -42.93
N ALA A 300 -16.97 -22.29 -42.47
CA ALA A 300 -18.01 -23.07 -43.20
C ALA A 300 -17.84 -24.58 -43.54
N GLU A 301 -18.87 -25.32 -43.06
CA GLU A 301 -19.57 -26.53 -43.56
C GLU A 301 -18.98 -27.96 -43.53
N GLY A 302 -19.80 -28.90 -42.99
CA GLY A 302 -19.68 -30.35 -43.17
C GLY A 302 -20.49 -31.18 -42.16
N ALA A 303 -21.53 -31.88 -42.63
CA ALA A 303 -22.61 -32.58 -41.91
C ALA A 303 -22.26 -33.80 -41.00
N ALA A 304 -23.24 -34.14 -40.13
CA ALA A 304 -23.37 -35.23 -39.14
C ALA A 304 -23.55 -36.65 -39.78
N PRO A 305 -23.82 -37.81 -39.09
CA PRO A 305 -24.60 -37.98 -37.83
C PRO A 305 -24.32 -39.17 -36.84
N ASP A 306 -24.91 -39.04 -35.65
CA ASP A 306 -25.65 -40.02 -34.80
C ASP A 306 -24.99 -41.15 -33.95
N GLN A 307 -25.74 -41.46 -32.86
CA GLN A 307 -25.73 -42.55 -31.86
C GLN A 307 -25.06 -42.20 -30.50
N GLY A 308 -25.72 -42.23 -29.33
CA GLY A 308 -27.06 -42.64 -28.92
C GLY A 308 -27.03 -43.06 -27.43
N ALA A 309 -28.09 -42.71 -26.68
CA ALA A 309 -28.50 -43.21 -25.35
C ALA A 309 -27.60 -42.91 -24.11
N ALA A 310 -28.08 -42.65 -22.89
CA ALA A 310 -29.36 -42.34 -22.25
C ALA A 310 -29.05 -42.05 -20.74
N PRO A 311 -29.97 -41.50 -19.92
CA PRO A 311 -29.72 -40.87 -18.63
C PRO A 311 -29.82 -41.83 -17.43
N MET A 312 -29.37 -41.41 -16.24
CA MET A 312 -29.66 -42.10 -14.98
C MET A 312 -30.24 -41.11 -13.95
N ASP A 313 -31.51 -41.36 -13.64
CA ASP A 313 -32.38 -40.84 -12.58
C ASP A 313 -31.83 -41.14 -11.16
N ILE A 314 -32.32 -40.62 -10.02
CA ILE A 314 -33.67 -40.28 -9.52
C ILE A 314 -33.59 -39.06 -8.58
#